data_AF-K0F8X7-F1
#
_entry.id   AF-K0F8X7-F1
#
_cell.length_a   1.000
_cell.length_b   1.000
_cell.length_c   1.000
_cell.angle_alpha   90.00
_cell.angle_beta   90.00
_cell.angle_gamma   90.00
#
_symmetry.space_group_name_H-M   'P 1'
#
loop_
_entity.id
_entity.type
_entity.pdbx_description
1 polymer ?
#
loop_
_entity_poly.entity_id
_entity_poly.type
_entity_poly.pdbx_seq_one_letter_code
_entity_poly.pdbx_strand_id
1 'polypeptide(L)'
;MVTVSGRVVGHDEPLYRFDERQRMIPVDSERLAARLAAAAPADFAGFRQTGIEAMLLGRYAEALDHLDRALELVDTEQRRITVWINLGDVYRYQGDAVTAETLYARAVAHARAAAPDVLSFAVQHLGKALAEQNRLDEAHTLLREALDLRIAEGDPEEIESTRVALETLSALPISLPPAVAAVLGEAPTWSDEHEGMSGGVSFVNGTYWVKRGPRAVAEQQRLNWLGERGIRLPEITVYAEDVLVLADAGVPSLAVRGESGTGADSVGTIMGTLLRTLHGIPIAECPFDGRLDLVLAQARRQVIEGLVDADDFDDDNQDSSPEQVLERLLAERPAEPDLVVAHGDFTPANVLEGAILLDVGALGVADRYRDLALAVRDLRDDFGAAEVTAFFAAYGLAEPDPVRLEYYRLLDELF
;
A
#
# COMPACT_ATOMS: atom_id res chain seq x y z
N MET A 1 7.10 -52.68 39.75
CA MET A 1 6.22 -51.83 38.92
C MET A 1 6.58 -50.37 39.21
N VAL A 2 7.48 -49.80 38.41
CA VAL A 2 7.74 -48.35 38.41
C VAL A 2 7.58 -47.94 36.96
N THR A 3 6.35 -47.61 36.58
CA THR A 3 6.06 -46.94 35.32
C THR A 3 5.95 -45.47 35.63
N VAL A 4 7.02 -44.74 35.30
CA VAL A 4 7.05 -43.28 35.31
C VAL A 4 6.04 -42.83 34.25
N SER A 5 4.92 -42.28 34.71
CA SER A 5 3.94 -41.60 33.87
C SER A 5 4.65 -40.46 33.15
N GLY A 6 4.96 -40.67 31.87
CA GLY A 6 5.32 -39.60 30.97
C GLY A 6 4.21 -38.55 31.05
N ARG A 7 4.55 -37.38 31.60
CA ARG A 7 3.71 -36.20 31.48
C ARG A 7 3.49 -35.98 29.99
N VAL A 8 2.27 -36.21 29.54
CA VAL A 8 1.75 -35.56 28.34
C VAL A 8 1.86 -34.07 28.65
N VAL A 9 2.90 -33.44 28.12
CA VAL A 9 3.01 -31.98 28.10
C VAL A 9 1.82 -31.53 27.26
N GLY A 10 0.90 -30.80 27.89
CA GLY A 10 -0.33 -30.36 27.23
C GLY A 10 -0.02 -29.52 26.00
N HIS A 11 -0.37 -30.06 24.83
CA HIS A 11 -1.14 -29.30 23.84
C HIS A 11 -2.38 -28.74 24.60
N ASP A 12 -2.75 -27.47 24.67
CA ASP A 12 -2.56 -26.35 23.76
C ASP A 12 -2.58 -25.04 24.59
N GLU A 13 -1.42 -24.46 24.89
CA GLU A 13 -1.40 -23.02 25.21
C GLU A 13 -1.72 -22.23 23.94
N PRO A 14 -2.55 -21.18 24.03
CA PRO A 14 -2.90 -20.35 22.88
C PRO A 14 -1.62 -19.75 22.26
N LEU A 15 -1.55 -19.73 20.92
CA LEU A 15 -0.38 -19.22 20.20
C LEU A 15 -0.22 -17.70 20.35
N TYR A 16 -1.33 -17.01 20.58
CA TYR A 16 -1.38 -15.56 20.74
C TYR A 16 -2.35 -15.16 21.85
N ARG A 17 -2.20 -13.93 22.31
CA ARG A 17 -3.13 -13.22 23.19
C ARG A 17 -3.43 -11.85 22.59
N PHE A 18 -4.45 -11.18 23.10
CA PHE A 18 -4.75 -9.81 22.69
C PHE A 18 -3.99 -8.80 23.57
N ASP A 19 -3.43 -7.77 22.95
CA ASP A 19 -2.86 -6.60 23.64
C ASP A 19 -3.97 -5.59 24.03
N GLU A 20 -3.59 -4.48 24.65
CA GLU A 20 -4.51 -3.41 25.10
C GLU A 20 -5.31 -2.80 23.94
N ARG A 21 -4.78 -2.90 22.70
CA ARG A 21 -5.44 -2.46 21.47
C ARG A 21 -6.10 -3.62 20.74
N GLN A 22 -6.36 -4.74 21.40
CA GLN A 22 -6.97 -5.94 20.82
C GLN A 22 -6.21 -6.45 19.58
N ARG A 23 -4.89 -6.26 19.51
CA ARG A 23 -4.05 -6.90 18.48
C ARG A 23 -3.56 -8.24 19.00
N MET A 24 -3.54 -9.23 18.13
CA MET A 24 -2.95 -10.52 18.40
C MET A 24 -1.43 -10.36 18.52
N ILE A 25 -0.88 -10.80 19.65
CA ILE A 25 0.56 -10.84 19.91
C ILE A 25 0.96 -12.24 20.35
N PRO A 26 2.15 -12.72 19.97
CA PRO A 26 2.59 -14.06 20.31
C PRO A 26 2.69 -14.23 21.83
N VAL A 27 2.25 -15.38 22.34
CA VAL A 27 2.47 -15.78 23.75
C VAL A 27 3.91 -16.22 23.94
N ASP A 28 4.47 -16.95 22.96
CA ASP A 28 5.85 -17.42 22.92
C ASP A 28 6.40 -17.25 21.50
N SER A 29 7.19 -16.18 21.30
CA SER A 29 7.77 -15.85 19.99
C SER A 29 8.80 -16.89 19.51
N GLU A 30 9.54 -17.53 20.41
CA GLU A 30 10.55 -18.53 20.03
C GLU A 30 9.88 -19.81 19.54
N ARG A 31 8.86 -20.29 20.27
CA ARG A 31 8.04 -21.43 19.86
C ARG A 31 7.34 -21.15 18.53
N LEU A 32 6.80 -19.95 18.37
CA LEU A 32 6.13 -19.57 17.13
C LEU A 32 7.12 -19.50 15.95
N ALA A 33 8.31 -18.94 16.15
CA ALA A 33 9.35 -18.91 15.13
C ALA A 33 9.84 -20.31 14.74
N ALA A 34 9.95 -21.24 15.70
CA ALA A 34 10.32 -22.63 15.44
C ALA A 34 9.22 -23.37 14.64
N ARG A 35 7.93 -23.11 14.96
CA ARG A 35 6.79 -23.65 14.19
C ARG A 35 6.78 -23.13 12.76
N LEU A 36 6.93 -21.81 12.58
CA LEU A 36 6.99 -21.18 11.26
C LEU A 36 8.15 -21.75 10.42
N ALA A 37 9.35 -21.88 11.00
CA ALA A 37 10.50 -22.44 10.32
C ALA A 37 10.33 -23.92 9.91
N ALA A 38 9.46 -24.67 10.59
CA ALA A 38 9.14 -26.06 10.28
C ALA A 38 7.88 -26.21 9.40
N ALA A 39 7.19 -25.11 9.09
CA ALA A 39 5.96 -25.14 8.33
C ALA A 39 6.22 -25.55 6.87
N ALA A 40 5.42 -26.51 6.39
CA ALA A 40 5.39 -26.92 4.98
C ALA A 40 3.93 -26.93 4.51
N PRO A 41 3.28 -25.75 4.40
CA PRO A 41 1.88 -25.67 4.02
C PRO A 41 1.67 -26.19 2.59
N ALA A 42 0.61 -26.99 2.41
CA ALA A 42 0.26 -27.59 1.13
C ALA A 42 -1.23 -27.43 0.77
N ASP A 43 -2.04 -26.92 1.70
CA ASP A 43 -3.47 -26.70 1.53
C ASP A 43 -3.88 -25.34 2.11
N PHE A 44 -5.14 -24.97 1.86
CA PHE A 44 -5.72 -23.70 2.33
C PHE A 44 -5.48 -23.45 3.82
N ALA A 45 -5.72 -24.45 4.68
CA ALA A 45 -5.64 -24.29 6.13
C ALA A 45 -4.19 -24.07 6.58
N GLY A 46 -3.25 -24.83 6.00
CA GLY A 46 -1.82 -24.67 6.24
C GLY A 46 -1.32 -23.29 5.83
N PHE A 47 -1.59 -22.86 4.59
CA PHE A 47 -1.16 -21.54 4.10
C PHE A 47 -1.74 -20.41 4.95
N ARG A 48 -3.04 -20.46 5.25
CA ARG A 48 -3.69 -19.45 6.09
C ARG A 48 -3.07 -19.40 7.49
N GLN A 49 -2.82 -20.55 8.10
CA GLN A 49 -2.21 -20.63 9.42
C GLN A 49 -0.79 -20.07 9.41
N THR A 50 0.05 -20.51 8.47
CA THR A 50 1.44 -20.02 8.34
C THR A 50 1.48 -18.51 8.12
N GLY A 51 0.55 -17.95 7.34
CA GLY A 51 0.41 -16.50 7.16
C GLY A 51 0.11 -15.76 8.47
N ILE A 52 -0.85 -16.25 9.27
CA ILE A 52 -1.14 -15.67 10.60
C ILE A 52 0.09 -15.77 11.53
N GLU A 53 0.75 -16.92 11.56
CA GLU A 53 1.94 -17.14 12.40
C GLU A 53 3.10 -16.20 12.00
N ALA A 54 3.31 -15.95 10.69
CA ALA A 54 4.28 -14.98 10.19
C ALA A 54 3.91 -13.53 10.56
N MET A 55 2.63 -13.16 10.44
CA MET A 55 2.13 -11.84 10.85
C MET A 55 2.39 -11.57 12.34
N LEU A 56 2.10 -12.54 13.21
CA LEU A 56 2.35 -12.44 14.65
C LEU A 56 3.82 -12.22 15.00
N LEU A 57 4.75 -12.66 14.13
CA LEU A 57 6.19 -12.44 14.26
C LEU A 57 6.67 -11.15 13.58
N GLY A 58 5.77 -10.32 13.03
CA GLY A 58 6.10 -9.10 12.29
C GLY A 58 6.72 -9.35 10.91
N ARG A 59 6.62 -10.58 10.39
CA ARG A 59 7.15 -10.95 9.06
C ARG A 59 6.08 -10.75 8.01
N TYR A 60 5.71 -9.49 7.77
CA TYR A 60 4.54 -9.13 6.96
C TYR A 60 4.65 -9.58 5.50
N ALA A 61 5.82 -9.48 4.87
CA ALA A 61 6.02 -9.97 3.50
C ALA A 61 5.75 -11.48 3.37
N GLU A 62 6.31 -12.28 4.28
CA GLU A 62 6.07 -13.74 4.34
C GLU A 62 4.60 -14.05 4.66
N ALA A 63 3.96 -13.24 5.52
CA ALA A 63 2.55 -13.38 5.85
C ALA A 63 1.64 -13.18 4.62
N LEU A 64 1.89 -12.12 3.85
CA LEU A 64 1.14 -11.83 2.63
C LEU A 64 1.37 -12.95 1.59
N ASP A 65 2.61 -13.41 1.38
CA ASP A 65 2.90 -14.50 0.43
C ASP A 65 2.08 -15.76 0.74
N HIS A 66 1.99 -16.14 2.02
CA HIS A 66 1.20 -17.30 2.42
C HIS A 66 -0.30 -17.07 2.35
N LEU A 67 -0.79 -15.86 2.64
CA LEU A 67 -2.21 -15.53 2.55
C LEU A 67 -2.69 -15.42 1.09
N ASP A 68 -1.86 -14.93 0.18
CA ASP A 68 -2.13 -14.97 -1.26
C ASP A 68 -2.31 -16.41 -1.75
N ARG A 69 -1.41 -17.31 -1.31
CA ARG A 69 -1.53 -18.74 -1.59
C ARG A 69 -2.78 -19.37 -0.99
N ALA A 70 -3.20 -18.92 0.19
CA ALA A 70 -4.47 -19.36 0.75
C ALA A 70 -5.66 -18.85 -0.10
N LEU A 71 -5.61 -17.60 -0.56
CA LEU A 71 -6.66 -16.98 -1.38
C LEU A 71 -6.84 -17.70 -2.73
N GLU A 72 -5.75 -18.13 -3.34
CA GLU A 72 -5.75 -18.96 -4.57
C GLU A 72 -6.42 -20.33 -4.39
N LEU A 73 -6.43 -20.88 -3.17
CA LEU A 73 -6.99 -22.20 -2.85
C LEU A 73 -8.43 -22.11 -2.31
N VAL A 74 -9.04 -20.92 -2.30
CA VAL A 74 -10.40 -20.72 -1.80
C VAL A 74 -11.42 -21.41 -2.68
N ASP A 75 -12.29 -22.19 -2.04
CA ASP A 75 -13.41 -22.93 -2.63
C ASP A 75 -14.78 -22.47 -2.12
N THR A 76 -14.83 -21.58 -1.10
CA THR A 76 -16.06 -21.02 -0.54
C THR A 76 -15.94 -19.54 -0.23
N GLU A 77 -17.03 -18.78 -0.33
CA GLU A 77 -17.05 -17.36 0.02
C GLU A 77 -16.67 -17.11 1.48
N GLN A 78 -17.08 -18.00 2.40
CA GLN A 78 -16.68 -17.92 3.80
C GLN A 78 -15.15 -17.94 3.98
N ARG A 79 -14.47 -18.84 3.27
CA ARG A 79 -12.99 -18.94 3.30
C ARG A 79 -12.34 -17.70 2.67
N ARG A 80 -12.90 -17.18 1.57
CA ARG A 80 -12.46 -15.93 0.95
C ARG A 80 -12.45 -14.78 1.94
N ILE A 81 -13.60 -14.54 2.58
CA ILE A 81 -13.81 -13.46 3.55
C ILE A 81 -12.84 -13.60 4.71
N THR A 82 -12.64 -14.81 5.21
CA THR A 82 -11.71 -15.07 6.31
C THR A 82 -10.24 -14.76 5.92
N VAL A 83 -9.84 -15.00 4.67
CA VAL A 83 -8.49 -14.62 4.19
C VAL A 83 -8.38 -13.10 4.03
N TRP A 84 -9.41 -12.42 3.50
CA TRP A 84 -9.41 -10.95 3.44
C TRP A 84 -9.30 -10.28 4.81
N ILE A 85 -9.98 -10.81 5.83
CA ILE A 85 -9.82 -10.32 7.22
C ILE A 85 -8.37 -10.47 7.69
N ASN A 86 -7.75 -11.62 7.42
CA ASN A 86 -6.35 -11.83 7.79
C ASN A 86 -5.39 -10.91 7.03
N LEU A 87 -5.59 -10.71 5.72
CA LEU A 87 -4.81 -9.77 4.92
C LEU A 87 -4.98 -8.35 5.48
N GLY A 88 -6.21 -7.93 5.78
CA GLY A 88 -6.50 -6.65 6.43
C GLY A 88 -5.77 -6.51 7.76
N ASP A 89 -5.70 -7.57 8.57
CA ASP A 89 -4.88 -7.55 9.79
C ASP A 89 -3.39 -7.37 9.48
N VAL A 90 -2.84 -8.04 8.45
CA VAL A 90 -1.43 -7.83 8.06
C VAL A 90 -1.19 -6.37 7.68
N TYR A 91 -2.01 -5.78 6.80
CA TYR A 91 -1.90 -4.38 6.39
C TYR A 91 -2.04 -3.42 7.56
N ARG A 92 -3.01 -3.66 8.45
CA ARG A 92 -3.21 -2.84 9.65
C ARG A 92 -2.02 -2.90 10.60
N TYR A 93 -1.38 -4.06 10.76
CA TYR A 93 -0.24 -4.22 11.69
C TYR A 93 1.04 -3.59 11.15
N GLN A 94 1.21 -3.54 9.83
CA GLN A 94 2.31 -2.81 9.20
C GLN A 94 2.06 -1.30 9.06
N GLY A 95 0.86 -0.82 9.41
CA GLY A 95 0.50 0.60 9.38
C GLY A 95 -0.16 1.08 8.08
N ASP A 96 -0.48 0.18 7.16
CA ASP A 96 -1.25 0.47 5.95
C ASP A 96 -2.75 0.38 6.26
N ALA A 97 -3.28 1.45 6.88
CA ALA A 97 -4.67 1.51 7.30
C ALA A 97 -5.66 1.54 6.12
N VAL A 98 -5.24 2.12 4.99
CA VAL A 98 -6.07 2.30 3.78
C VAL A 98 -6.35 0.94 3.15
N THR A 99 -5.31 0.17 2.86
CA THR A 99 -5.45 -1.17 2.27
C THR A 99 -6.22 -2.10 3.22
N ALA A 100 -5.97 -1.98 4.54
CA ALA A 100 -6.69 -2.76 5.53
C ALA A 100 -8.20 -2.44 5.51
N GLU A 101 -8.58 -1.17 5.47
CA GLU A 101 -9.97 -0.75 5.37
C GLU A 101 -10.64 -1.29 4.11
N THR A 102 -10.00 -1.17 2.95
CA THR A 102 -10.53 -1.71 1.68
C THR A 102 -10.84 -3.21 1.79
N LEU A 103 -9.93 -3.99 2.35
CA LEU A 103 -10.12 -5.44 2.54
C LEU A 103 -11.23 -5.76 3.53
N TYR A 104 -11.32 -5.04 4.65
CA TYR A 104 -12.39 -5.27 5.62
C TYR A 104 -13.76 -4.83 5.08
N ALA A 105 -13.84 -3.70 4.38
CA ALA A 105 -15.07 -3.23 3.74
C ALA A 105 -15.57 -4.25 2.71
N ARG A 106 -14.67 -4.83 1.92
CA ARG A 106 -14.99 -5.93 1.00
C ARG A 106 -15.47 -7.17 1.73
N ALA A 107 -14.77 -7.57 2.80
CA ALA A 107 -15.17 -8.69 3.64
C ALA A 107 -16.60 -8.51 4.18
N VAL A 108 -16.96 -7.31 4.63
CA VAL A 108 -18.32 -6.98 5.08
C VAL A 108 -19.33 -7.08 3.94
N ALA A 109 -19.04 -6.48 2.78
CA ALA A 109 -19.95 -6.51 1.62
C ALA A 109 -20.27 -7.94 1.18
N HIS A 110 -19.25 -8.80 1.05
CA HIS A 110 -19.42 -10.20 0.65
C HIS A 110 -20.09 -11.05 1.75
N ALA A 111 -19.77 -10.80 3.04
CA ALA A 111 -20.42 -11.50 4.14
C ALA A 111 -21.93 -11.20 4.17
N ARG A 112 -22.34 -9.94 3.98
CA ARG A 112 -23.75 -9.56 3.88
C ARG A 112 -24.47 -10.26 2.73
N ALA A 113 -23.80 -10.40 1.58
CA ALA A 113 -24.41 -10.93 0.37
C ALA A 113 -24.51 -12.47 0.35
N ALA A 114 -23.48 -13.17 0.84
CA ALA A 114 -23.33 -14.61 0.57
C ALA A 114 -22.86 -15.45 1.76
N ALA A 115 -22.39 -14.85 2.86
CA ALA A 115 -21.85 -15.60 4.00
C ALA A 115 -22.15 -14.90 5.35
N PRO A 116 -23.44 -14.86 5.76
CA PRO A 116 -23.84 -14.17 6.98
C PRO A 116 -23.18 -14.73 8.25
N ASP A 117 -22.78 -16.02 8.24
CA ASP A 117 -22.11 -16.69 9.37
C ASP A 117 -20.75 -16.09 9.74
N VAL A 118 -20.13 -15.28 8.86
CA VAL A 118 -18.86 -14.58 9.14
C VAL A 118 -19.01 -13.06 9.19
N LEU A 119 -20.25 -12.56 9.13
CA LEU A 119 -20.52 -11.13 9.12
C LEU A 119 -20.09 -10.46 10.43
N SER A 120 -20.32 -11.10 11.58
CA SER A 120 -19.95 -10.56 12.88
C SER A 120 -18.45 -10.27 12.98
N PHE A 121 -17.60 -11.16 12.48
CA PHE A 121 -16.15 -10.96 12.38
C PHE A 121 -15.80 -9.82 11.43
N ALA A 122 -16.32 -9.84 10.20
CA ALA A 122 -15.97 -8.82 9.20
C ALA A 122 -16.30 -7.40 9.69
N VAL A 123 -17.49 -7.23 10.29
CA VAL A 123 -17.95 -5.94 10.83
C VAL A 123 -17.14 -5.53 12.05
N GLN A 124 -16.78 -6.46 12.94
CA GLN A 124 -15.92 -6.19 14.10
C GLN A 124 -14.54 -5.65 13.66
N HIS A 125 -13.92 -6.29 12.67
CA HIS A 125 -12.59 -5.88 12.19
C HIS A 125 -12.62 -4.52 11.48
N LEU A 126 -13.63 -4.27 10.62
CA LEU A 126 -13.81 -2.95 10.00
C LEU A 126 -14.05 -1.87 11.05
N GLY A 127 -14.98 -2.10 12.00
CA GLY A 127 -15.28 -1.14 13.06
C GLY A 127 -14.05 -0.78 13.89
N LYS A 128 -13.20 -1.76 14.20
CA LYS A 128 -11.94 -1.53 14.89
C LYS A 128 -10.94 -0.73 14.04
N ALA A 129 -10.80 -1.06 12.77
CA ALA A 129 -9.91 -0.34 11.86
C ALA A 129 -10.32 1.13 11.70
N LEU A 130 -11.62 1.41 11.63
CA LEU A 130 -12.14 2.79 11.62
C LEU A 130 -11.89 3.53 12.94
N ALA A 131 -12.01 2.83 14.07
CA ALA A 131 -11.72 3.42 15.38
C ALA A 131 -10.24 3.82 15.52
N GLU A 132 -9.33 2.98 15.03
CA GLU A 132 -7.88 3.26 14.99
C GLU A 132 -7.55 4.51 14.15
N GLN A 133 -8.40 4.84 13.16
CA GLN A 133 -8.33 6.03 12.32
C GLN A 133 -9.11 7.24 12.87
N ASN A 134 -9.58 7.18 14.12
CA ASN A 134 -10.38 8.24 14.76
C ASN A 134 -11.77 8.49 14.11
N ARG A 135 -12.26 7.58 13.27
CA ARG A 135 -13.63 7.59 12.70
C ARG A 135 -14.62 6.92 13.67
N LEU A 136 -14.76 7.53 14.86
CA LEU A 136 -15.42 6.91 16.02
C LEU A 136 -16.92 6.64 15.82
N ASP A 137 -17.65 7.53 15.13
CA ASP A 137 -19.09 7.37 14.93
C ASP A 137 -19.43 6.18 14.00
N GLU A 138 -18.66 6.04 12.93
CA GLU A 138 -18.78 4.91 12.00
C GLU A 138 -18.36 3.60 12.68
N ALA A 139 -17.24 3.63 13.40
CA ALA A 139 -16.75 2.51 14.19
C ALA A 139 -17.78 2.04 15.23
N HIS A 140 -18.39 2.97 15.97
CA HIS A 140 -19.44 2.67 16.95
C HIS A 140 -20.63 1.97 16.31
N THR A 141 -21.06 2.43 15.12
CA THR A 141 -22.19 1.84 14.40
C THR A 141 -21.90 0.38 14.02
N LEU A 142 -20.73 0.12 13.43
CA LEU A 142 -20.31 -1.24 13.06
C LEU A 142 -20.13 -2.13 14.28
N LEU A 143 -19.45 -1.67 15.34
CA LEU A 143 -19.23 -2.47 16.54
C LEU A 143 -20.54 -2.81 17.27
N ARG A 144 -21.57 -1.94 17.21
CA ARG A 144 -22.90 -2.29 17.70
C ARG A 144 -23.58 -3.37 16.86
N GLU A 145 -23.48 -3.30 15.55
CA GLU A 145 -23.97 -4.36 14.66
C GLU A 145 -23.27 -5.69 14.94
N ALA A 146 -21.94 -5.68 15.10
CA ALA A 146 -21.18 -6.87 15.47
C ALA A 146 -21.64 -7.46 16.81
N LEU A 147 -21.94 -6.62 17.81
CA LEU A 147 -22.45 -7.06 19.11
C LEU A 147 -23.81 -7.76 18.98
N ASP A 148 -24.74 -7.17 18.22
CA ASP A 148 -26.08 -7.74 18.01
C ASP A 148 -26.01 -9.11 17.31
N LEU A 149 -25.13 -9.24 16.31
CA LEU A 149 -24.87 -10.51 15.62
C LEU A 149 -24.29 -11.57 16.58
N ARG A 150 -23.27 -11.20 17.37
CA ARG A 150 -22.63 -12.12 18.34
C ARG A 150 -23.57 -12.57 19.45
N ILE A 151 -24.49 -11.71 19.88
CA ILE A 151 -25.54 -12.09 20.84
C ILE A 151 -26.46 -13.15 20.23
N ALA A 152 -26.79 -13.03 18.94
CA ALA A 152 -27.60 -14.03 18.24
C ALA A 152 -26.84 -15.34 18.00
N GLU A 153 -25.53 -15.28 17.76
CA GLU A 153 -24.63 -16.43 17.58
C GLU A 153 -24.38 -17.18 18.91
N GLY A 154 -24.30 -16.44 20.02
CA GLY A 154 -24.29 -16.99 21.37
C GLY A 154 -22.90 -17.34 21.93
N ASP A 155 -21.81 -16.84 21.34
CA ASP A 155 -20.45 -17.01 21.89
C ASP A 155 -20.14 -15.93 22.96
N PRO A 156 -20.01 -16.31 24.25
CA PRO A 156 -19.77 -15.34 25.31
C PRO A 156 -18.43 -14.59 25.21
N GLU A 157 -17.37 -15.22 24.68
CA GLU A 157 -16.05 -14.60 24.57
C GLU A 157 -16.07 -13.51 23.49
N GLU A 158 -16.73 -13.78 22.37
CA GLU A 158 -16.88 -12.81 21.29
C GLU A 158 -17.77 -11.64 21.68
N ILE A 159 -18.88 -11.90 22.38
CA ILE A 159 -19.77 -10.86 22.92
C ILE A 159 -18.99 -9.93 23.84
N GLU A 160 -18.22 -10.50 24.77
CA GLU A 160 -17.44 -9.72 25.73
C GLU A 160 -16.34 -8.91 25.02
N SER A 161 -15.66 -9.48 24.03
CA SER A 161 -14.67 -8.76 23.22
C SER A 161 -15.25 -7.51 22.56
N THR A 162 -16.43 -7.61 21.94
CA THR A 162 -17.09 -6.43 21.33
C THR A 162 -17.56 -5.43 22.38
N ARG A 163 -18.08 -5.89 23.53
CA ARG A 163 -18.49 -5.00 24.62
C ARG A 163 -17.32 -4.16 25.12
N VAL A 164 -16.17 -4.79 25.33
CA VAL A 164 -14.93 -4.10 25.73
C VAL A 164 -14.48 -3.11 24.65
N ALA A 165 -14.54 -3.48 23.36
CA ALA A 165 -14.20 -2.58 22.27
C ALA A 165 -15.10 -1.33 22.24
N LEU A 166 -16.42 -1.48 22.48
CA LEU A 166 -17.36 -0.35 22.58
C LEU A 166 -17.09 0.53 23.81
N GLU A 167 -16.79 -0.08 24.97
CA GLU A 167 -16.50 0.65 26.21
C GLU A 167 -15.18 1.45 26.14
N THR A 168 -14.22 0.97 25.36
CA THR A 168 -12.88 1.55 25.20
C THR A 168 -12.69 2.28 23.86
N LEU A 169 -13.78 2.51 23.12
CA LEU A 169 -13.75 3.04 21.75
C LEU A 169 -12.94 4.34 21.62
N SER A 170 -13.05 5.25 22.59
CA SER A 170 -12.33 6.54 22.60
C SER A 170 -10.82 6.41 22.80
N ALA A 171 -10.32 5.24 23.22
CA ALA A 171 -8.90 4.95 23.40
C ALA A 171 -8.27 4.18 22.22
N LEU A 172 -9.08 3.75 21.24
CA LEU A 172 -8.60 3.04 20.06
C LEU A 172 -7.85 3.91 19.02
N PRO A 173 -8.12 5.23 18.85
CA PRO A 173 -7.38 6.04 17.89
C PRO A 173 -5.87 5.96 18.08
N ILE A 174 -5.14 5.69 16.99
CA ILE A 174 -3.68 5.62 17.05
C ILE A 174 -3.13 7.05 17.11
N SER A 175 -2.55 7.41 18.25
CA SER A 175 -1.91 8.72 18.43
C SER A 175 -0.68 8.88 17.53
N LEU A 176 -0.46 10.11 17.07
CA LEU A 176 0.77 10.47 16.37
C LEU A 176 2.00 10.31 17.28
N PRO A 177 3.17 9.95 16.71
CA PRO A 177 4.42 9.95 17.47
C PRO A 177 4.67 11.32 18.13
N PRO A 178 5.24 11.38 19.36
CA PRO A 178 5.41 12.64 20.09
C PRO A 178 6.15 13.74 19.32
N ALA A 179 7.14 13.36 18.51
CA ALA A 179 7.88 14.30 17.67
C ALA A 179 7.01 14.91 16.56
N VAL A 180 6.08 14.14 16.00
CA VAL A 180 5.12 14.61 14.99
C VAL A 180 4.04 15.49 15.63
N ALA A 181 3.49 15.07 16.77
CA ALA A 181 2.53 15.86 17.53
C ALA A 181 3.10 17.23 17.96
N ALA A 182 4.39 17.30 18.28
CA ALA A 182 5.06 18.57 18.59
C ALA A 182 5.14 19.54 17.40
N VAL A 183 5.17 19.02 16.17
CA VAL A 183 5.17 19.83 14.92
C VAL A 183 3.75 20.22 14.51
N LEU A 184 2.80 19.28 14.57
CA LEU A 184 1.43 19.49 14.10
C LEU A 184 0.52 20.18 15.14
N GLY A 185 0.93 20.20 16.42
CA GLY A 185 0.16 20.77 17.53
C GLY A 185 -0.84 19.79 18.15
N GLU A 186 -1.54 20.23 19.21
CA GLU A 186 -2.49 19.40 19.96
C GLU A 186 -3.82 19.14 19.22
N ALA A 187 -4.21 20.07 18.33
CA ALA A 187 -5.45 19.99 17.56
C ALA A 187 -5.21 20.34 16.08
N PRO A 188 -4.49 19.47 15.34
CA PRO A 188 -4.23 19.69 13.93
C PRO A 188 -5.52 19.69 13.12
N THR A 189 -5.62 20.58 12.12
CA THR A 189 -6.72 20.58 11.14
C THR A 189 -6.30 19.74 9.94
N TRP A 190 -7.00 18.63 9.74
CA TRP A 190 -6.77 17.70 8.62
C TRP A 190 -7.67 18.04 7.45
N SER A 191 -7.14 17.89 6.24
CA SER A 191 -7.87 17.96 4.98
C SER A 191 -7.37 16.85 4.06
N ASP A 192 -8.30 16.17 3.40
CA ASP A 192 -8.00 15.21 2.32
C ASP A 192 -8.03 15.90 0.94
N GLU A 193 -8.22 17.23 0.89
CA GLU A 193 -8.17 18.00 -0.35
C GLU A 193 -6.73 18.08 -0.87
N HIS A 194 -6.49 17.52 -2.06
CA HIS A 194 -5.23 17.62 -2.79
C HIS A 194 -5.45 17.48 -4.31
N GLU A 195 -4.42 17.81 -5.11
CA GLU A 195 -4.48 17.71 -6.58
C GLU A 195 -4.49 16.25 -7.09
N GLY A 196 -3.91 15.30 -6.34
CA GLY A 196 -3.76 13.89 -6.75
C GLY A 196 -4.90 12.95 -6.32
N MET A 197 -4.69 11.64 -6.42
CA MET A 197 -5.67 10.59 -6.04
C MET A 197 -5.24 9.69 -4.86
N SER A 198 -4.12 9.96 -4.19
CA SER A 198 -3.59 9.02 -3.19
C SER A 198 -4.35 9.05 -1.87
N GLY A 199 -5.10 7.99 -1.54
CA GLY A 199 -5.81 7.82 -0.26
C GLY A 199 -4.95 7.72 1.01
N GLY A 200 -3.67 8.07 0.96
CA GLY A 200 -2.70 7.92 2.07
C GLY A 200 -1.92 9.19 2.43
N VAL A 201 -2.32 10.35 1.90
CA VAL A 201 -1.73 11.65 2.22
C VAL A 201 -2.80 12.59 2.75
N SER A 202 -2.47 13.36 3.77
CA SER A 202 -3.37 14.41 4.29
C SER A 202 -2.64 15.74 4.38
N PHE A 203 -3.34 16.82 4.03
CA PHE A 203 -2.86 18.18 4.21
C PHE A 203 -3.25 18.69 5.60
N VAL A 204 -2.25 19.08 6.40
CA VAL A 204 -2.42 19.40 7.81
C VAL A 204 -2.02 20.84 8.09
N ASN A 205 -2.89 21.56 8.79
CA ASN A 205 -2.72 22.97 9.18
C ASN A 205 -2.47 23.93 8.00
N GLY A 206 -2.82 23.53 6.78
CA GLY A 206 -2.53 24.33 5.59
C GLY A 206 -1.04 24.51 5.29
N THR A 207 -0.17 23.66 5.84
CA THR A 207 1.30 23.84 5.79
C THR A 207 2.06 22.54 5.59
N TYR A 208 1.51 21.38 5.98
CA TYR A 208 2.24 20.12 6.00
C TYR A 208 1.52 19.02 5.24
N TRP A 209 2.28 18.21 4.53
CA TRP A 209 1.81 16.97 3.92
C TRP A 209 2.22 15.80 4.82
N VAL A 210 1.24 15.03 5.29
CA VAL A 210 1.46 13.91 6.20
C VAL A 210 1.16 12.60 5.50
N LYS A 211 2.13 11.68 5.52
CA LYS A 211 2.02 10.32 5.00
C LYS A 211 2.33 9.31 6.10
N ARG A 212 1.70 8.14 6.04
CA ARG A 212 1.87 7.10 7.05
C ARG A 212 2.10 5.71 6.44
N GLY A 213 2.76 4.84 7.22
CA GLY A 213 2.86 3.42 6.95
C GLY A 213 4.08 3.05 6.12
N PRO A 214 4.14 1.84 5.56
CA PRO A 214 5.32 1.33 4.87
C PRO A 214 5.70 2.16 3.63
N ARG A 215 4.71 2.75 2.94
CA ARG A 215 4.94 3.66 1.81
C ARG A 215 5.65 4.95 2.24
N ALA A 216 5.24 5.54 3.36
CA ALA A 216 5.90 6.72 3.94
C ALA A 216 7.34 6.45 4.38
N VAL A 217 7.59 5.27 4.98
CA VAL A 217 8.95 4.83 5.34
C VAL A 217 9.82 4.68 4.09
N ALA A 218 9.29 4.04 3.03
CA ALA A 218 10.00 3.86 1.77
C ALA A 218 10.34 5.21 1.11
N GLU A 219 9.38 6.11 1.05
CA GLU A 219 9.55 7.45 0.49
C GLU A 219 10.59 8.26 1.28
N GLN A 220 10.53 8.24 2.61
CA GLN A 220 11.49 8.95 3.45
C GLN A 220 12.95 8.54 3.17
N GLN A 221 13.19 7.25 2.97
CA GLN A 221 14.53 6.72 2.66
C GLN A 221 15.02 7.23 1.29
N ARG A 222 14.11 7.30 0.31
CA ARG A 222 14.39 7.71 -1.07
C ARG A 222 14.57 9.22 -1.17
N LEU A 223 13.81 10.00 -0.42
CA LEU A 223 13.99 11.45 -0.29
C LEU A 223 15.39 11.79 0.25
N ASN A 224 15.82 11.17 1.35
CA ASN A 224 17.18 11.37 1.87
C ASN A 224 18.26 11.01 0.85
N TRP A 225 18.12 9.85 0.21
CA TRP A 225 19.10 9.35 -0.75
C TRP A 225 19.20 10.23 -2.01
N LEU A 226 18.07 10.77 -2.48
CA LEU A 226 18.03 11.72 -3.60
C LEU A 226 18.57 13.10 -3.22
N GLY A 227 18.31 13.57 -1.99
CA GLY A 227 18.81 14.85 -1.49
C GLY A 227 20.34 14.93 -1.49
N GLU A 228 21.02 13.82 -1.17
CA GLU A 228 22.48 13.69 -1.26
C GLU A 228 23.03 13.82 -2.69
N ARG A 229 22.17 13.72 -3.71
CA ARG A 229 22.50 13.78 -5.14
C ARG A 229 22.07 15.08 -5.81
N GLY A 230 21.56 16.04 -5.03
CA GLY A 230 21.19 17.36 -5.52
C GLY A 230 19.88 17.40 -6.32
N ILE A 231 19.05 16.36 -6.23
CA ILE A 231 17.67 16.42 -6.72
C ILE A 231 16.87 17.31 -5.77
N ARG A 232 16.03 18.20 -6.32
CA ARG A 232 15.17 19.09 -5.54
C ARG A 232 13.94 18.31 -5.08
N LEU A 233 13.63 18.40 -3.80
CA LEU A 233 12.62 17.61 -3.10
C LEU A 233 11.92 18.49 -2.06
N PRO A 234 10.72 18.12 -1.59
CA PRO A 234 10.10 18.73 -0.41
C PRO A 234 11.00 18.57 0.82
N GLU A 235 10.95 19.55 1.71
CA GLU A 235 11.68 19.49 2.97
C GLU A 235 11.00 18.49 3.93
N ILE A 236 11.76 17.52 4.45
CA ILE A 236 11.30 16.65 5.54
C ILE A 236 11.30 17.48 6.82
N THR A 237 10.11 17.87 7.30
CA THR A 237 9.97 18.62 8.56
C THR A 237 10.22 17.71 9.76
N VAL A 238 9.62 16.53 9.76
CA VAL A 238 9.84 15.51 10.79
C VAL A 238 9.51 14.12 10.24
N TYR A 239 10.25 13.13 10.70
CA TYR A 239 9.96 11.72 10.48
C TYR A 239 10.11 10.98 11.80
N ALA A 240 9.09 10.21 12.19
CA ALA A 240 9.12 9.38 13.39
C ALA A 240 8.25 8.14 13.20
N GLU A 241 8.77 6.98 13.60
CA GLU A 241 8.13 5.68 13.43
C GLU A 241 7.77 5.43 11.95
N ASP A 242 6.48 5.42 11.62
CA ASP A 242 5.94 5.21 10.27
C ASP A 242 5.33 6.50 9.68
N VAL A 243 5.54 7.65 10.31
CA VAL A 243 4.92 8.93 9.91
C VAL A 243 5.95 9.88 9.32
N LEU A 244 5.72 10.28 8.06
CA LEU A 244 6.51 11.26 7.32
C LEU A 244 5.73 12.57 7.21
N VAL A 245 6.35 13.68 7.63
CA VAL A 245 5.80 15.03 7.50
C VAL A 245 6.71 15.85 6.61
N LEU A 246 6.17 16.28 5.46
CA LEU A 246 6.84 17.15 4.51
C LEU A 246 6.30 18.58 4.66
N ALA A 247 7.17 19.58 4.54
CA ALA A 247 6.74 20.96 4.40
C ALA A 247 6.10 21.14 3.02
N ASP A 248 5.01 21.90 2.97
CA ASP A 248 4.47 22.35 1.69
C ASP A 248 5.49 23.22 0.96
N ALA A 249 5.70 22.92 -0.33
CA ALA A 249 6.64 23.67 -1.16
C ALA A 249 6.08 25.05 -1.56
N GLY A 250 4.79 25.30 -1.36
CA GLY A 250 4.12 26.56 -1.69
C GLY A 250 4.02 26.82 -3.19
N VAL A 251 4.14 25.77 -4.01
CA VAL A 251 4.10 25.84 -5.46
C VAL A 251 3.32 24.65 -6.04
N PRO A 252 2.57 24.83 -7.13
CA PRO A 252 1.71 23.78 -7.69
C PRO A 252 2.49 22.73 -8.50
N SER A 253 1.83 21.63 -8.83
CA SER A 253 2.32 20.64 -9.79
C SER A 253 2.38 21.22 -11.21
N LEU A 254 3.15 20.59 -12.09
CA LEU A 254 3.14 20.94 -13.52
C LEU A 254 1.80 20.56 -14.18
N ALA A 255 1.06 19.59 -13.62
CA ALA A 255 -0.24 19.14 -14.14
C ALA A 255 -1.29 20.26 -14.20
N VAL A 256 -1.27 21.22 -13.28
CA VAL A 256 -2.26 22.32 -13.26
C VAL A 256 -1.91 23.50 -14.18
N ARG A 257 -0.82 23.43 -14.95
CA ARG A 257 -0.48 24.47 -15.92
C ARG A 257 -1.52 24.50 -17.04
N GLY A 258 -2.24 25.61 -17.16
CA GLY A 258 -3.26 25.78 -18.20
C GLY A 258 -2.73 26.00 -19.63
N GLU A 259 -1.44 26.27 -19.81
CA GLU A 259 -0.82 26.51 -21.11
C GLU A 259 0.51 25.74 -21.24
N SER A 260 0.72 25.10 -22.39
CA SER A 260 2.02 24.54 -22.78
C SER A 260 3.04 25.68 -22.90
N GLY A 261 4.04 25.70 -22.02
CA GLY A 261 5.15 26.65 -22.11
C GLY A 261 5.96 26.45 -23.40
N THR A 262 6.96 27.30 -23.65
CA THR A 262 7.85 27.14 -24.81
C THR A 262 9.32 27.11 -24.43
N GLY A 263 10.11 26.38 -25.22
CA GLY A 263 11.55 26.24 -24.97
C GLY A 263 11.83 25.67 -23.60
N ALA A 264 12.66 26.34 -22.80
CA ALA A 264 13.03 25.89 -21.46
C ALA A 264 11.86 25.89 -20.45
N ASP A 265 10.75 26.58 -20.75
CA ASP A 265 9.57 26.68 -19.89
C ASP A 265 8.46 25.68 -20.26
N SER A 266 8.61 24.94 -21.37
CA SER A 266 7.66 23.89 -21.74
C SER A 266 7.67 22.77 -20.70
N VAL A 267 6.49 22.21 -20.38
CA VAL A 267 6.35 21.15 -19.36
C VAL A 267 7.22 19.93 -19.71
N GLY A 268 7.18 19.52 -20.97
CA GLY A 268 7.97 18.42 -21.51
C GLY A 268 9.47 18.65 -21.36
N THR A 269 9.98 19.84 -21.69
CA THR A 269 11.42 20.15 -21.51
C THR A 269 11.84 20.09 -20.04
N ILE A 270 11.03 20.59 -19.11
CA ILE A 270 11.31 20.56 -17.67
C ILE A 270 11.38 19.10 -17.20
N MET A 271 10.34 18.31 -17.50
CA MET A 271 10.25 16.90 -17.13
C MET A 271 11.38 16.07 -17.77
N GLY A 272 11.65 16.25 -19.06
CA GLY A 272 12.69 15.49 -19.77
C GLY A 272 14.09 15.78 -19.25
N THR A 273 14.37 17.04 -18.88
CA THR A 273 15.64 17.43 -18.26
C THR A 273 15.80 16.83 -16.86
N LEU A 274 14.74 16.87 -16.05
CA LEU A 274 14.73 16.29 -14.71
C LEU A 274 14.92 14.77 -14.76
N LEU A 275 14.15 14.08 -15.60
CA LEU A 275 14.22 12.62 -15.73
C LEU A 275 15.58 12.16 -16.25
N ARG A 276 16.18 12.89 -17.19
CA ARG A 276 17.55 12.60 -17.65
C ARG A 276 18.57 12.71 -16.53
N THR A 277 18.40 13.69 -15.64
CA THR A 277 19.26 13.89 -14.48
C THR A 277 19.12 12.72 -13.51
N LEU A 278 17.88 12.30 -13.22
CA LEU A 278 17.59 11.14 -12.37
C LEU A 278 18.17 9.84 -12.96
N HIS A 279 17.87 9.54 -14.22
CA HIS A 279 18.36 8.34 -14.92
C HIS A 279 19.88 8.34 -15.14
N GLY A 280 20.53 9.50 -15.04
CA GLY A 280 21.98 9.64 -15.12
C GLY A 280 22.72 9.19 -13.85
N ILE A 281 22.01 8.97 -12.73
CA ILE A 281 22.61 8.45 -11.51
C ILE A 281 23.05 7.00 -11.75
N PRO A 282 24.31 6.62 -11.44
CA PRO A 282 24.76 5.25 -11.64
C PRO A 282 23.94 4.25 -10.81
N ILE A 283 23.39 3.21 -11.46
CA ILE A 283 22.56 2.20 -10.79
C ILE A 283 23.30 1.45 -9.67
N ALA A 284 24.63 1.36 -9.75
CA ALA A 284 25.48 0.74 -8.73
C ALA A 284 25.45 1.51 -7.39
N GLU A 285 25.00 2.76 -7.39
CA GLU A 285 24.85 3.60 -6.20
C GLU A 285 23.44 3.56 -5.61
N CYS A 286 22.47 2.98 -6.33
CA CYS A 286 21.08 2.91 -5.90
C CYS A 286 20.84 1.66 -5.05
N PRO A 287 20.47 1.80 -3.77
CA PRO A 287 20.21 0.66 -2.89
C PRO A 287 18.80 0.09 -3.04
N PHE A 288 17.94 0.73 -3.85
CA PHE A 288 16.53 0.38 -3.98
C PHE A 288 16.29 -0.43 -5.25
N ASP A 289 15.50 -1.49 -5.11
CA ASP A 289 15.13 -2.36 -6.23
C ASP A 289 13.75 -1.96 -6.75
N GLY A 290 13.65 -1.66 -8.04
CA GLY A 290 12.41 -1.37 -8.74
C GLY A 290 12.23 -2.25 -9.98
N ARG A 291 12.96 -3.38 -10.07
CA ARG A 291 12.98 -4.23 -11.25
C ARG A 291 11.63 -4.89 -11.48
N LEU A 292 11.38 -5.21 -12.75
CA LEU A 292 10.10 -5.73 -13.22
C LEU A 292 9.62 -6.99 -12.49
N ASP A 293 10.52 -7.87 -12.03
CA ASP A 293 10.14 -9.03 -11.21
C ASP A 293 9.43 -8.65 -9.91
N LEU A 294 9.94 -7.62 -9.22
CA LEU A 294 9.37 -7.14 -7.98
C LEU A 294 8.02 -6.46 -8.24
N VAL A 295 7.95 -5.62 -9.27
CA VAL A 295 6.73 -4.89 -9.62
C VAL A 295 5.63 -5.84 -10.09
N LEU A 296 5.95 -6.85 -10.92
CA LEU A 296 4.97 -7.86 -11.33
C LEU A 296 4.50 -8.73 -10.15
N ALA A 297 5.36 -9.01 -9.17
CA ALA A 297 4.93 -9.70 -7.95
C ALA A 297 3.94 -8.84 -7.13
N GLN A 298 4.18 -7.52 -7.04
CA GLN A 298 3.26 -6.58 -6.40
C GLN A 298 1.94 -6.48 -7.17
N ALA A 299 1.99 -6.31 -8.49
CA ALA A 299 0.81 -6.28 -9.36
C ALA A 299 -0.01 -7.56 -9.24
N ARG A 300 0.64 -8.73 -9.22
CA ARG A 300 -0.02 -10.02 -8.97
C ARG A 300 -0.74 -10.04 -7.63
N ARG A 301 -0.11 -9.52 -6.57
CA ARG A 301 -0.74 -9.40 -5.25
C ARG A 301 -1.96 -8.50 -5.30
N GLN A 302 -1.84 -7.31 -5.90
CA GLN A 302 -2.96 -6.38 -6.07
C GLN A 302 -4.14 -7.07 -6.75
N VAL A 303 -3.89 -7.84 -7.82
CA VAL A 303 -4.94 -8.62 -8.50
C VAL A 303 -5.54 -9.70 -7.62
N ILE A 304 -4.71 -10.53 -6.97
CA ILE A 304 -5.18 -11.65 -6.13
C ILE A 304 -5.99 -11.17 -4.94
N GLU A 305 -5.52 -10.13 -4.27
CA GLU A 305 -6.20 -9.51 -3.15
C GLU A 305 -7.40 -8.67 -3.60
N GLY A 306 -7.53 -8.40 -4.90
CA GLY A 306 -8.58 -7.62 -5.56
C GLY A 306 -8.45 -6.11 -5.34
N LEU A 307 -7.27 -5.59 -5.06
CA LEU A 307 -7.01 -4.19 -4.75
C LEU A 307 -6.95 -3.27 -5.98
N VAL A 308 -6.97 -3.85 -7.19
CA VAL A 308 -6.99 -3.09 -8.45
C VAL A 308 -8.38 -2.53 -8.70
N ASP A 309 -8.47 -1.23 -8.98
CA ASP A 309 -9.70 -0.56 -9.40
C ASP A 309 -9.81 -0.57 -10.92
N ALA A 310 -10.63 -1.47 -11.47
CA ALA A 310 -10.82 -1.58 -12.91
C ALA A 310 -11.62 -0.41 -13.51
N ASP A 311 -12.30 0.39 -12.68
CA ASP A 311 -13.03 1.56 -13.15
C ASP A 311 -12.08 2.73 -13.48
N ASP A 312 -10.81 2.67 -13.03
CA ASP A 312 -9.75 3.66 -13.30
C ASP A 312 -8.90 3.31 -14.53
N PHE A 313 -9.25 2.24 -15.25
CA PHE A 313 -8.45 1.81 -16.40
C PHE A 313 -8.47 2.82 -17.55
N ASP A 314 -7.35 2.92 -18.27
CA ASP A 314 -7.27 3.73 -19.49
C ASP A 314 -8.36 3.29 -20.49
N ASP A 315 -8.82 4.23 -21.33
CA ASP A 315 -9.95 4.03 -22.26
C ASP A 315 -9.84 2.78 -23.14
N ASP A 316 -8.63 2.35 -23.48
CA ASP A 316 -8.40 1.17 -24.31
C ASP A 316 -8.36 -0.16 -23.54
N ASN A 317 -8.38 -0.11 -22.20
CA ASN A 317 -8.41 -1.25 -21.30
C ASN A 317 -9.71 -1.39 -20.51
N GLN A 318 -10.69 -0.47 -20.62
CA GLN A 318 -11.98 -0.48 -19.88
C GLN A 318 -12.77 -1.81 -19.93
N ASP A 319 -12.62 -2.60 -21.00
CA ASP A 319 -13.29 -3.90 -21.15
C ASP A 319 -12.47 -5.08 -20.57
N SER A 320 -11.28 -4.82 -20.03
CA SER A 320 -10.37 -5.84 -19.48
C SER A 320 -10.53 -5.98 -17.97
N SER A 321 -10.47 -7.21 -17.47
CA SER A 321 -10.33 -7.45 -16.03
C SER A 321 -8.87 -7.32 -15.58
N PRO A 322 -8.60 -7.03 -14.29
CA PRO A 322 -7.25 -7.03 -13.74
C PRO A 322 -6.47 -8.35 -13.99
N GLU A 323 -7.17 -9.49 -14.00
CA GLU A 323 -6.57 -10.79 -14.32
C GLU A 323 -6.13 -10.89 -15.79
N GLN A 324 -6.91 -10.34 -16.72
CA GLN A 324 -6.59 -10.32 -18.14
C GLN A 324 -5.39 -9.41 -18.43
N VAL A 325 -5.34 -8.25 -17.77
CA VAL A 325 -4.19 -7.34 -17.81
C VAL A 325 -2.94 -8.03 -17.29
N LEU A 326 -3.01 -8.70 -16.13
CA LEU A 326 -1.90 -9.47 -15.58
C LEU A 326 -1.44 -10.61 -16.49
N GLU A 327 -2.37 -11.36 -17.09
CA GLU A 327 -2.03 -12.42 -18.05
C GLU A 327 -1.26 -11.87 -19.25
N ARG A 328 -1.71 -10.74 -19.81
CA ARG A 328 -1.04 -10.05 -20.92
C ARG A 328 0.36 -9.58 -20.52
N LEU A 329 0.51 -8.95 -19.36
CA LEU A 329 1.82 -8.48 -18.85
C LEU A 329 2.83 -9.62 -18.65
N LEU A 330 2.37 -10.80 -18.22
CA LEU A 330 3.22 -11.97 -18.07
C LEU A 330 3.62 -12.57 -19.43
N ALA A 331 2.73 -12.54 -20.42
CA ALA A 331 3.00 -13.05 -21.77
C ALA A 331 3.90 -12.12 -22.60
N GLU A 332 3.73 -10.80 -22.46
CA GLU A 332 4.38 -9.77 -23.29
C GLU A 332 5.64 -9.17 -22.64
N ARG A 333 6.12 -9.79 -21.55
CA ARG A 333 7.24 -9.29 -20.76
C ARG A 333 8.48 -8.96 -21.62
N PRO A 334 9.04 -7.74 -21.52
CA PRO A 334 10.30 -7.38 -22.18
C PRO A 334 11.47 -8.28 -21.74
N ALA A 335 12.24 -8.77 -22.73
CA ALA A 335 13.33 -9.73 -22.47
C ALA A 335 14.58 -9.08 -21.86
N GLU A 336 14.94 -7.87 -22.30
CA GLU A 336 16.18 -7.18 -21.89
C GLU A 336 15.85 -5.80 -21.30
N PRO A 337 15.96 -5.63 -19.97
CA PRO A 337 15.67 -4.35 -19.36
C PRO A 337 16.79 -3.32 -19.63
N ASP A 338 16.41 -2.07 -19.86
CA ASP A 338 17.32 -0.93 -19.97
C ASP A 338 17.35 -0.17 -18.63
N LEU A 339 18.21 -0.66 -17.72
CA LEU A 339 18.18 -0.30 -16.31
C LEU A 339 18.76 1.09 -16.02
N VAL A 340 17.98 1.88 -15.28
CA VAL A 340 18.31 3.21 -14.76
C VAL A 340 17.82 3.32 -13.31
N VAL A 341 18.18 4.41 -12.63
CA VAL A 341 17.48 4.81 -11.40
C VAL A 341 16.17 5.46 -11.82
N ALA A 342 15.06 4.75 -11.71
CA ALA A 342 13.74 5.21 -12.12
C ALA A 342 12.94 5.74 -10.92
N HIS A 343 12.09 6.73 -11.16
CA HIS A 343 11.13 7.28 -10.21
C HIS A 343 10.07 6.24 -9.80
N GLY A 344 9.53 5.53 -10.78
CA GLY A 344 8.51 4.49 -10.62
C GLY A 344 7.06 4.96 -10.80
N ASP A 345 6.83 6.27 -10.85
CA ASP A 345 5.54 6.94 -11.10
C ASP A 345 5.79 8.39 -11.62
N PHE A 346 6.45 8.54 -12.77
CA PHE A 346 6.92 9.86 -13.24
C PHE A 346 5.89 10.57 -14.14
N THR A 347 5.07 11.42 -13.53
CA THR A 347 3.97 12.15 -14.18
C THR A 347 4.09 13.68 -13.97
N PRO A 348 3.37 14.53 -14.73
CA PRO A 348 3.32 15.97 -14.48
C PRO A 348 2.80 16.34 -13.08
N ALA A 349 1.96 15.50 -12.48
CA ALA A 349 1.44 15.69 -11.13
C ALA A 349 2.54 15.53 -10.05
N ASN A 350 3.49 14.63 -10.29
CA ASN A 350 4.59 14.32 -9.37
C ASN A 350 5.83 15.22 -9.55
N VAL A 351 5.72 16.28 -10.37
CA VAL A 351 6.76 17.30 -10.53
C VAL A 351 6.15 18.66 -10.22
N LEU A 352 6.61 19.32 -9.16
CA LEU A 352 6.21 20.70 -8.87
C LEU A 352 7.04 21.71 -9.67
N GLU A 353 6.50 22.92 -9.74
CA GLU A 353 7.21 24.10 -10.22
C GLU A 353 8.62 24.23 -9.62
N GLY A 354 9.56 24.63 -10.47
CA GLY A 354 10.96 24.56 -10.11
C GLY A 354 11.46 23.12 -9.95
N ALA A 355 10.93 22.15 -10.71
CA ALA A 355 11.46 20.79 -10.81
C ALA A 355 11.72 20.12 -9.44
N ILE A 356 10.77 20.27 -8.51
CA ILE A 356 10.77 19.57 -7.22
C ILE A 356 10.04 18.25 -7.44
N LEU A 357 10.68 17.14 -7.11
CA LEU A 357 10.16 15.79 -7.34
C LEU A 357 9.38 15.28 -6.11
N LEU A 358 8.17 14.78 -6.33
CA LEU A 358 7.27 14.23 -5.31
C LEU A 358 7.13 12.71 -5.45
N ASP A 359 6.54 12.06 -4.44
CA ASP A 359 6.05 10.68 -4.53
C ASP A 359 7.10 9.63 -4.94
N VAL A 360 8.32 9.84 -4.45
CA VAL A 360 9.49 9.00 -4.76
C VAL A 360 9.46 7.63 -4.06
N GLY A 361 8.32 7.18 -3.52
CA GLY A 361 8.21 5.93 -2.76
C GLY A 361 8.52 4.67 -3.57
N ALA A 362 8.24 4.70 -4.88
CA ALA A 362 8.50 3.62 -5.82
C ALA A 362 9.92 3.63 -6.42
N LEU A 363 10.75 4.62 -6.09
CA LEU A 363 12.06 4.81 -6.70
C LEU A 363 12.97 3.60 -6.48
N GLY A 364 13.66 3.20 -7.56
CA GLY A 364 14.68 2.16 -7.54
C GLY A 364 15.24 1.84 -8.91
N VAL A 365 16.14 0.86 -8.96
CA VAL A 365 16.71 0.37 -10.22
C VAL A 365 15.59 -0.32 -11.02
N ALA A 366 15.21 0.25 -12.16
CA ALA A 366 14.15 -0.26 -13.03
C ALA A 366 14.46 0.01 -14.50
N ASP A 367 13.67 -0.57 -15.40
CA ASP A 367 13.73 -0.21 -16.82
C ASP A 367 13.27 1.25 -17.00
N ARG A 368 13.99 2.03 -17.82
CA ARG A 368 13.67 3.45 -18.05
C ARG A 368 12.24 3.67 -18.57
N TYR A 369 11.66 2.69 -19.26
CA TYR A 369 10.32 2.82 -19.82
C TYR A 369 9.24 2.81 -18.75
N ARG A 370 9.56 2.39 -17.53
CA ARG A 370 8.68 2.57 -16.36
C ARG A 370 8.31 4.04 -16.16
N ASP A 371 9.26 4.94 -16.33
CA ASP A 371 9.01 6.39 -16.19
C ASP A 371 8.59 7.02 -17.52
N LEU A 372 9.19 6.59 -18.64
CA LEU A 372 8.87 7.19 -19.95
C LEU A 372 7.42 6.93 -20.38
N ALA A 373 6.84 5.77 -20.05
CA ALA A 373 5.48 5.44 -20.43
C ALA A 373 4.47 6.39 -19.80
N LEU A 374 4.54 6.59 -18.48
CA LEU A 374 3.63 7.43 -17.71
C LEU A 374 3.79 8.90 -18.07
N ALA A 375 5.05 9.37 -18.19
CA ALA A 375 5.32 10.73 -18.65
C ALA A 375 4.70 11.00 -20.01
N VAL A 376 4.77 10.04 -20.94
CA VAL A 376 4.26 10.20 -22.30
C VAL A 376 2.73 10.12 -22.37
N ARG A 377 2.09 9.27 -21.55
CA ARG A 377 0.63 9.20 -21.42
C ARG A 377 0.10 10.57 -21.00
N ASP A 378 0.47 11.01 -19.80
CA ASP A 378 -0.07 12.23 -19.20
C ASP A 378 0.32 13.49 -19.98
N LEU A 379 1.56 13.60 -20.48
CA LEU A 379 1.95 14.75 -21.31
C LEU A 379 1.11 14.84 -22.59
N ARG A 380 0.77 13.69 -23.19
CA ARG A 380 -0.02 13.67 -24.41
C ARG A 380 -1.46 14.07 -24.13
N ASP A 381 -2.03 13.56 -23.05
CA ASP A 381 -3.45 13.71 -22.74
C ASP A 381 -3.75 15.13 -22.23
N ASP A 382 -2.88 15.67 -21.38
CA ASP A 382 -3.07 16.99 -20.77
C ASP A 382 -2.52 18.15 -21.61
N PHE A 383 -1.40 17.94 -22.31
CA PHE A 383 -0.67 19.03 -22.98
C PHE A 383 -0.42 18.83 -24.48
N GLY A 384 -0.72 17.65 -25.01
CA GLY A 384 -0.63 17.33 -26.42
C GLY A 384 0.77 16.93 -26.92
N ALA A 385 0.81 16.47 -28.18
CA ALA A 385 1.99 15.86 -28.80
C ALA A 385 3.23 16.77 -28.91
N ALA A 386 3.06 18.09 -28.89
CA ALA A 386 4.16 19.04 -28.91
C ALA A 386 5.03 18.93 -27.65
N GLU A 387 4.41 18.74 -26.49
CA GLU A 387 5.12 18.59 -25.21
C GLU A 387 5.79 17.22 -25.11
N VAL A 388 5.19 16.16 -25.64
CA VAL A 388 5.86 14.85 -25.79
C VAL A 388 7.14 14.97 -26.64
N THR A 389 7.09 15.77 -27.71
CA THR A 389 8.26 16.01 -28.56
C THR A 389 9.35 16.78 -27.81
N ALA A 390 8.96 17.83 -27.06
CA ALA A 390 9.88 18.61 -26.22
C ALA A 390 10.53 17.74 -25.13
N PHE A 391 9.73 16.86 -24.50
CA PHE A 391 10.19 15.89 -23.51
C PHE A 391 11.30 14.98 -24.04
N PHE A 392 11.06 14.28 -25.15
CA PHE A 392 12.06 13.38 -25.71
C PHE A 392 13.32 14.11 -26.21
N ALA A 393 13.16 15.32 -26.75
CA ALA A 393 14.29 16.16 -27.15
C ALA A 393 15.17 16.57 -25.95
N ALA A 394 14.56 16.96 -24.82
CA ALA A 394 15.27 17.32 -23.61
C ALA A 394 15.89 16.10 -22.90
N TYR A 395 15.14 15.00 -22.83
CA TYR A 395 15.60 13.73 -22.26
C TYR A 395 16.75 13.10 -23.08
N GLY A 396 16.74 13.29 -24.41
CA GLY A 396 17.80 12.81 -25.30
C GLY A 396 17.56 11.41 -25.88
N LEU A 397 16.29 11.02 -26.05
CA LEU A 397 15.91 9.75 -26.71
C LEU A 397 15.14 10.05 -27.99
N ALA A 398 15.78 9.87 -29.14
CA ALA A 398 15.21 10.23 -30.44
C ALA A 398 14.14 9.24 -30.94
N GLU A 399 14.32 7.95 -30.66
CA GLU A 399 13.46 6.86 -31.14
C GLU A 399 13.00 6.01 -29.94
N PRO A 400 11.94 6.41 -29.22
CA PRO A 400 11.38 5.60 -28.16
C PRO A 400 10.71 4.33 -28.73
N ASP A 401 10.88 3.21 -28.03
CA ASP A 401 10.28 1.92 -28.37
C ASP A 401 8.77 1.93 -28.03
N PRO A 402 7.87 1.92 -29.04
CA PRO A 402 6.44 1.99 -28.79
C PRO A 402 5.90 0.77 -28.05
N VAL A 403 6.51 -0.41 -28.22
CA VAL A 403 6.06 -1.64 -27.55
C VAL A 403 6.35 -1.57 -26.06
N ARG A 404 7.49 -1.01 -25.66
CA ARG A 404 7.82 -0.81 -24.25
C ARG A 404 6.99 0.28 -23.60
N LEU A 405 6.73 1.39 -24.30
CA LEU A 405 5.82 2.44 -23.80
C LEU A 405 4.44 1.85 -23.48
N GLU A 406 3.91 1.04 -24.38
CA GLU A 406 2.62 0.37 -24.20
C GLU A 406 2.66 -0.63 -23.03
N TYR A 407 3.71 -1.44 -22.93
CA TYR A 407 3.85 -2.42 -21.85
C TYR A 407 3.83 -1.78 -20.45
N TYR A 408 4.59 -0.70 -20.27
CA TYR A 408 4.70 -0.06 -18.96
C TYR A 408 3.50 0.81 -18.62
N ARG A 409 2.75 1.31 -19.62
CA ARG A 409 1.43 1.91 -19.40
C ARG A 409 0.43 0.86 -18.93
N LEU A 410 0.38 -0.30 -19.60
CA LEU A 410 -0.48 -1.42 -19.18
C LEU A 410 -0.12 -1.94 -17.77
N LEU A 411 1.14 -1.86 -17.36
CA LEU A 411 1.57 -2.25 -16.01
C LEU A 411 1.02 -1.32 -14.94
N ASP A 412 0.83 -0.04 -15.27
CA ASP A 412 0.32 1.00 -14.37
C ASP A 412 -1.11 0.70 -13.92
N GLU A 413 -1.93 0.15 -14.81
CA GLU A 413 -3.31 -0.28 -14.56
C GLU A 413 -3.49 -1.20 -13.34
N LEU A 414 -2.42 -1.82 -12.84
CA LEU A 414 -2.47 -2.73 -11.69
C LEU A 414 -2.08 -2.09 -10.36
N PHE A 415 -1.93 -0.76 -10.30
CA PHE A 415 -1.56 0.01 -9.11
C PHE A 415 -2.53 1.15 -8.84
#